data_AF-A0A143CCE1-F1
#
_entry.id   AF-A0A143CCE1-F1
#
_cell.length_a   1.000
_cell.length_b   1.000
_cell.length_c   1.000
_cell.angle_alpha   90.00
_cell.angle_beta   90.00
_cell.angle_gamma   90.00
#
_symmetry.space_group_name_H-M   'P 1'
#
loop_
_entity.id
_entity.type
_entity.pdbx_description
1 polymer ?
#
loop_
_entity_poly.entity_id
_entity_poly.type
_entity_poly.pdbx_seq_one_letter_code
_entity_poly.pdbx_strand_id
1 'polypeptide(L)'
;MADELELLRSADPVPPDGPHFGDGPLDHNAERRLEQLLRDQGNRLPAPGLLAGHPWGHRGLLPGRLRDRLLPGPGRVRLAWGLVATAVVAALTLTLVLSGPGTPPAVAAPRPLVVETGSTPVSLHRMAERASAVAEADGAPRLRKGTHVQSWSLGMSDDKPPITLPEERIVRWRADDSHTELVVATDPRHPGRPVLSDEGGEPHLVDDGHVLLDQTYPPSWSDAPPKSAPPRDPARLRAYLMEAQYTDTPLTTPELLDAMATLLDNWTLGARESAALARLLAGAEGLRPVGRVTDRLGRRGQAYVYDTGGLLRMLIMDPATGAVLGLESTLKHPDPQYGVEKGAVMSYSAWMR
;
A
#
# COMPACT_ATOMS: atom_id res chain seq x y z
N MET A 1 -13.90 -34.35 28.86
CA MET A 1 -14.10 -33.17 27.99
C MET A 1 -14.09 -33.72 26.58
N ALA A 2 -15.26 -33.72 25.92
CA ALA A 2 -15.36 -34.16 24.53
C ALA A 2 -14.74 -33.08 23.62
N ASP A 3 -14.00 -33.53 22.62
CA ASP A 3 -13.25 -32.73 21.67
C ASP A 3 -14.25 -31.99 20.75
N GLU A 4 -14.17 -30.66 20.63
CA GLU A 4 -15.08 -29.84 19.81
C GLU A 4 -15.12 -30.28 18.34
N LEU A 5 -14.04 -30.93 17.87
CA LEU A 5 -13.94 -31.55 16.57
C LEU A 5 -14.86 -32.77 16.39
N GLU A 6 -15.18 -33.48 17.47
CA GLU A 6 -16.09 -34.62 17.47
C GLU A 6 -17.55 -34.16 17.42
N LEU A 7 -17.87 -33.04 18.09
CA LEU A 7 -19.17 -32.37 17.99
C LEU A 7 -19.47 -31.86 16.57
N LEU A 8 -18.48 -31.26 15.91
CA LEU A 8 -18.63 -30.77 14.53
C LEU A 8 -18.73 -31.89 13.49
N ARG A 9 -18.06 -33.04 13.71
CA ARG A 9 -18.19 -34.21 12.82
C ARG A 9 -19.51 -34.95 13.03
N SER A 10 -20.09 -34.88 14.22
CA SER A 10 -21.39 -35.50 14.53
C SER A 10 -22.58 -34.67 14.00
N ALA A 11 -22.37 -33.39 13.76
CA ALA A 11 -23.34 -32.51 13.12
C ALA A 11 -23.26 -32.72 11.59
N ASP A 12 -23.77 -33.86 11.11
CA ASP A 12 -24.04 -34.05 9.68
C ASP A 12 -25.07 -32.98 9.25
N PRO A 13 -24.70 -31.96 8.47
CA PRO A 13 -25.60 -30.85 8.14
C PRO A 13 -26.63 -31.26 7.08
N VAL A 14 -26.58 -32.51 6.59
CA VAL A 14 -27.50 -33.04 5.61
C VAL A 14 -28.69 -33.69 6.35
N PRO A 15 -29.94 -33.25 6.12
CA PRO A 15 -31.11 -33.91 6.66
C PRO A 15 -31.10 -35.40 6.26
N PRO A 16 -31.51 -36.35 7.13
CA PRO A 16 -31.46 -37.79 6.82
C PRO A 16 -32.31 -38.19 5.61
N ASP A 17 -33.27 -37.35 5.23
CA ASP A 17 -34.13 -37.52 4.04
C ASP A 17 -33.70 -36.61 2.86
N GLY A 18 -32.54 -35.97 2.96
CA GLY A 18 -31.97 -35.09 1.94
C GLY A 18 -31.24 -35.88 0.86
N PRO A 19 -31.29 -35.45 -0.42
CA PRO A 19 -30.54 -36.13 -1.47
C PRO A 19 -29.03 -35.98 -1.22
N HIS A 20 -28.33 -37.11 -1.09
CA HIS A 20 -26.87 -37.12 -1.05
C HIS A 20 -26.31 -36.71 -2.42
N PHE A 21 -25.68 -35.54 -2.48
CA PHE A 21 -24.92 -35.11 -3.64
C PHE A 21 -23.53 -35.74 -3.54
N GLY A 22 -23.19 -36.64 -4.46
CA GLY A 22 -21.84 -37.20 -4.53
C GLY A 22 -20.82 -36.13 -4.95
N ASP A 23 -19.55 -36.33 -4.58
CA ASP A 23 -18.41 -35.48 -4.97
C ASP A 23 -18.09 -35.65 -6.46
N GLY A 24 -18.97 -35.13 -7.32
CA GLY A 24 -18.86 -35.08 -8.76
C GLY A 24 -19.53 -33.82 -9.32
N PRO A 25 -19.36 -33.53 -10.61
CA PRO A 25 -20.04 -32.40 -11.25
C PRO A 25 -21.56 -32.50 -11.03
N LEU A 26 -22.20 -31.36 -10.75
CA LEU A 26 -23.63 -31.28 -10.47
C LEU A 26 -24.41 -31.96 -11.59
N ASP A 27 -25.31 -32.88 -11.23
CA ASP A 27 -26.20 -33.46 -12.24
C ASP A 27 -27.20 -32.40 -12.74
N HIS A 28 -27.78 -32.63 -13.92
CA HIS A 28 -28.74 -31.70 -14.53
C HIS A 28 -29.98 -31.42 -13.66
N ASN A 29 -30.27 -32.26 -12.66
CA ASN A 29 -31.37 -32.01 -11.74
C ASN A 29 -30.96 -31.04 -10.64
N ALA A 30 -29.75 -31.18 -10.12
CA ALA A 30 -29.13 -30.26 -9.18
C ALA A 30 -28.90 -28.88 -9.81
N GLU A 31 -28.44 -28.81 -11.06
CA GLU A 31 -28.26 -27.54 -11.80
C GLU A 31 -29.59 -26.80 -11.97
N ARG A 32 -30.65 -27.50 -12.41
CA ARG A 32 -31.99 -26.88 -12.56
C ARG A 32 -32.55 -26.40 -11.22
N ARG A 33 -32.29 -27.11 -10.13
CA ARG A 33 -32.77 -26.74 -8.80
C ARG A 33 -31.99 -25.55 -8.23
N LEU A 34 -30.70 -25.45 -8.52
CA LEU A 34 -29.87 -24.29 -8.23
C LEU A 34 -30.36 -23.05 -8.99
N GLU A 35 -30.64 -23.17 -10.30
CA GLU A 35 -31.23 -22.08 -11.07
C GLU A 35 -32.59 -21.64 -10.53
N GLN A 36 -33.40 -22.58 -10.03
CA GLN A 36 -34.71 -22.28 -9.47
C GLN A 36 -34.60 -21.53 -8.14
N LEU A 37 -33.65 -21.90 -7.28
CA LEU A 37 -33.36 -21.20 -6.01
C LEU A 37 -32.82 -19.78 -6.25
N LEU A 38 -31.97 -19.60 -7.26
CA LEU A 38 -31.43 -18.30 -7.65
C LEU A 38 -32.52 -17.38 -8.22
N ARG A 39 -33.50 -17.93 -8.93
CA ARG A 39 -34.65 -17.16 -9.43
C ARG A 39 -35.66 -16.82 -8.33
N ASP A 40 -35.88 -17.72 -7.37
CA ASP A 40 -36.79 -17.47 -6.24
C ASP A 40 -36.24 -16.46 -5.22
N GLN A 41 -34.91 -16.39 -5.03
CA GLN A 41 -34.29 -15.34 -4.21
C GLN A 41 -34.38 -13.94 -4.81
N GLY A 42 -34.53 -13.83 -6.14
CA GLY A 42 -34.63 -12.55 -6.83
C GLY A 42 -35.93 -11.77 -6.60
N ASN A 43 -36.97 -12.39 -6.01
CA ASN A 43 -38.31 -11.81 -5.98
C ASN A 43 -38.92 -11.61 -4.57
N ARG A 44 -38.14 -11.79 -3.51
CA ARG A 44 -38.62 -11.61 -2.13
C ARG A 44 -37.57 -11.01 -1.19
N LEU A 45 -37.20 -9.74 -1.35
CA LEU A 45 -36.71 -8.91 -0.23
C LEU A 45 -36.89 -7.40 -0.55
N PRO A 46 -37.54 -6.60 0.33
CA PRO A 46 -37.40 -5.15 0.34
C PRO A 46 -36.03 -4.76 0.93
N ALA A 47 -35.39 -3.72 0.39
CA ALA A 47 -34.03 -3.30 0.70
C ALA A 47 -33.74 -3.04 2.21
N PRO A 48 -32.63 -3.59 2.74
CA PRO A 48 -31.99 -3.01 3.93
C PRO A 48 -30.44 -3.10 3.98
N GLY A 49 -29.82 -2.02 4.46
CA GLY A 49 -28.72 -1.99 5.45
C GLY A 49 -27.48 -2.86 5.27
N LEU A 50 -26.36 -2.24 4.86
CA LEU A 50 -25.01 -2.82 4.87
C LEU A 50 -24.34 -2.69 6.25
N LEU A 51 -24.04 -3.83 6.89
CA LEU A 51 -22.98 -4.01 7.88
C LEU A 51 -22.25 -5.35 7.63
N ALA A 52 -20.92 -5.27 7.47
CA ALA A 52 -19.84 -6.27 7.64
C ALA A 52 -19.86 -7.56 6.77
N GLY A 53 -18.74 -8.11 6.27
CA GLY A 53 -17.31 -7.81 6.39
C GLY A 53 -16.48 -8.98 5.84
N HIS A 54 -15.41 -8.71 5.08
CA HIS A 54 -14.26 -9.62 4.84
C HIS A 54 -13.08 -8.85 4.23
N PRO A 55 -11.83 -9.30 4.43
CA PRO A 55 -10.74 -8.41 4.80
C PRO A 55 -9.54 -8.56 3.86
N TRP A 56 -9.63 -8.10 2.62
CA TRP A 56 -8.47 -7.94 1.73
C TRP A 56 -8.69 -6.73 0.84
N GLY A 57 -8.08 -5.62 1.21
CA GLY A 57 -8.22 -4.37 0.49
C GLY A 57 -7.36 -3.30 1.14
N HIS A 58 -6.26 -2.98 0.46
CA HIS A 58 -5.46 -1.76 0.60
C HIS A 58 -6.03 -0.71 1.57
N ARG A 59 -5.56 -0.70 2.82
CA ARG A 59 -5.62 0.49 3.67
C ARG A 59 -4.45 1.39 3.25
N GLY A 60 -4.71 2.19 2.23
CA GLY A 60 -3.74 3.11 1.65
C GLY A 60 -4.23 3.79 0.38
N LEU A 61 -5.55 3.96 0.22
CA LEU A 61 -6.14 4.78 -0.81
C LEU A 61 -7.05 5.83 -0.16
N LEU A 62 -6.73 7.08 -0.48
CA LEU A 62 -7.46 8.31 -0.20
C LEU A 62 -8.99 8.10 -0.19
N PRO A 63 -9.74 8.73 0.73
CA PRO A 63 -11.20 8.64 0.72
C PRO A 63 -11.75 9.18 -0.61
N GLY A 64 -12.47 8.31 -1.30
CA GLY A 64 -13.21 8.60 -2.52
C GLY A 64 -14.36 9.57 -2.26
N ARG A 65 -14.05 10.87 -2.25
CA ARG A 65 -14.97 11.98 -2.57
C ARG A 65 -14.27 13.15 -3.28
N LEU A 66 -13.24 12.86 -4.06
CA LEU A 66 -12.54 13.84 -4.91
C LEU A 66 -12.73 13.56 -6.41
N ARG A 67 -13.92 13.12 -6.82
CA ARG A 67 -14.26 12.99 -8.25
C ARG A 67 -15.35 13.92 -8.79
N ASP A 68 -16.04 14.68 -7.93
CA ASP A 68 -16.99 15.69 -8.41
C ASP A 68 -16.69 17.05 -7.78
N ARG A 69 -16.01 17.92 -8.55
CA ARG A 69 -16.16 19.40 -8.59
C ARG A 69 -14.83 20.10 -8.84
N LEU A 70 -14.42 20.14 -10.11
CA LEU A 70 -13.49 21.16 -10.60
C LEU A 70 -13.89 21.59 -12.02
N LEU A 71 -15.00 22.32 -12.18
CA LEU A 71 -15.17 23.31 -13.25
C LEU A 71 -16.11 24.46 -12.77
N PRO A 72 -15.88 25.72 -13.18
CA PRO A 72 -16.41 26.93 -12.52
C PRO A 72 -17.69 27.51 -13.18
N GLY A 73 -18.51 28.22 -12.40
CA GLY A 73 -19.59 29.09 -12.89
C GLY A 73 -20.36 29.83 -11.78
N PRO A 74 -20.90 31.06 -12.01
CA PRO A 74 -20.94 32.14 -11.01
C PRO A 74 -22.33 32.46 -10.43
N GLY A 75 -22.35 33.18 -9.29
CA GLY A 75 -23.52 33.93 -8.77
C GLY A 75 -23.60 33.94 -7.24
N ARG A 76 -23.15 35.00 -6.55
CA ARG A 76 -23.99 36.04 -5.86
C ARG A 76 -25.10 35.41 -5.00
N VAL A 77 -25.21 35.59 -3.68
CA VAL A 77 -25.46 36.84 -2.91
C VAL A 77 -25.37 36.50 -1.39
N ARG A 78 -24.70 37.39 -0.62
CA ARG A 78 -24.95 37.95 0.75
C ARG A 78 -25.86 37.18 1.74
N LEU A 79 -25.75 37.25 3.08
CA LEU A 79 -25.33 38.21 4.13
C LEU A 79 -24.96 37.36 5.37
N ALA A 80 -23.84 37.57 6.08
CA ALA A 80 -23.58 38.58 7.12
C ALA A 80 -24.37 38.42 8.43
N TRP A 81 -23.66 38.00 9.49
CA TRP A 81 -23.60 38.52 10.87
C TRP A 81 -22.29 37.95 11.46
N GLY A 82 -21.39 38.65 12.17
CA GLY A 82 -21.36 40.03 12.65
C GLY A 82 -20.92 40.10 14.13
N LEU A 83 -19.61 40.26 14.37
CA LEU A 83 -18.91 40.84 15.55
C LEU A 83 -19.04 40.11 16.91
N VAL A 84 -17.98 39.89 17.72
CA VAL A 84 -17.08 40.85 18.43
C VAL A 84 -15.73 40.14 18.68
N ALA A 85 -14.59 40.57 18.14
CA ALA A 85 -13.63 41.60 18.58
C ALA A 85 -12.67 41.23 19.75
N THR A 86 -11.38 41.23 19.37
CA THR A 86 -10.16 41.66 20.11
C THR A 86 -9.50 40.79 21.20
N ALA A 87 -8.37 40.21 20.77
CA ALA A 87 -7.03 40.34 21.36
C ALA A 87 -6.67 39.55 22.63
N VAL A 88 -5.95 38.43 22.44
CA VAL A 88 -4.70 38.16 23.19
C VAL A 88 -3.68 37.52 22.24
N VAL A 89 -2.76 38.36 21.74
CA VAL A 89 -1.44 37.94 21.28
C VAL A 89 -0.64 37.56 22.53
N ALA A 90 -0.76 36.32 23.00
CA ALA A 90 0.10 35.69 24.02
C ALA A 90 -0.17 34.18 24.22
N ALA A 91 -0.43 33.42 23.14
CA ALA A 91 -0.54 31.96 23.23
C ALA A 91 0.28 31.24 22.13
N LEU A 92 1.38 31.86 21.70
CA LEU A 92 2.31 31.31 20.69
C LEU A 92 3.62 30.79 21.29
N THR A 93 3.72 30.62 22.61
CA THR A 93 4.97 30.15 23.25
C THR A 93 4.80 29.16 24.40
N LEU A 94 3.62 28.61 24.70
CA LEU A 94 3.50 27.61 25.78
C LEU A 94 2.30 26.65 25.65
N THR A 95 2.37 25.74 24.68
CA THR A 95 1.69 24.43 24.76
C THR A 95 2.69 23.27 24.72
N LEU A 96 3.92 23.51 25.16
CA LEU A 96 4.71 22.51 25.88
C LEU A 96 4.44 22.77 27.37
N VAL A 97 3.91 21.79 28.11
CA VAL A 97 3.79 21.68 29.59
C VAL A 97 2.37 21.29 30.11
N LEU A 98 1.35 21.14 29.26
CA LEU A 98 0.04 20.58 29.68
C LEU A 98 -0.37 19.31 28.92
N SER A 99 0.60 18.47 28.55
CA SER A 99 0.33 17.09 28.18
C SER A 99 0.60 16.22 29.42
N GLY A 100 -0.45 15.70 30.03
CA GLY A 100 -0.32 14.73 31.11
C GLY A 100 0.41 13.46 30.65
N PRO A 101 0.80 12.55 31.58
CA PRO A 101 1.67 11.39 31.29
C PRO A 101 1.07 10.32 30.36
N GLY A 102 -0.07 10.59 29.70
CA GLY A 102 -0.82 9.60 28.93
C GLY A 102 -1.33 10.10 27.58
N THR A 103 -0.86 11.25 27.08
CA THR A 103 -1.17 11.65 25.71
C THR A 103 -0.08 11.08 24.79
N PRO A 104 -0.39 10.09 23.93
CA PRO A 104 0.60 9.57 22.99
C PRO A 104 1.11 10.75 22.14
N PRO A 105 2.43 10.91 21.98
CA PRO A 105 2.95 11.99 21.15
C PRO A 105 2.40 11.78 19.75
N ALA A 106 1.63 12.74 19.23
CA ALA A 106 1.34 12.80 17.80
C ALA A 106 2.70 12.90 17.09
N VAL A 107 3.19 11.78 16.56
CA VAL A 107 4.44 11.75 15.81
C VAL A 107 4.14 12.42 14.49
N ALA A 108 4.49 13.70 14.42
CA ALA A 108 4.36 14.54 13.23
C ALA A 108 4.81 13.77 11.99
N ALA A 109 4.06 13.92 10.90
CA ALA A 109 4.35 13.32 9.61
C ALA A 109 5.86 13.45 9.32
N PRO A 110 6.56 12.37 8.92
CA PRO A 110 7.98 12.43 8.74
C PRO A 110 8.33 13.50 7.71
N ARG A 111 9.45 14.19 7.91
CA ARG A 111 9.93 15.12 6.89
C ARG A 111 10.27 14.36 5.59
N PRO A 112 10.11 15.00 4.42
CA PRO A 112 10.49 14.41 3.14
C PRO A 112 11.98 14.13 3.08
N LEU A 113 12.35 13.15 2.26
CA LEU A 113 13.74 12.87 1.99
C LEU A 113 14.41 14.04 1.27
N VAL A 114 15.66 14.31 1.66
CA VAL A 114 16.45 15.43 1.15
C VAL A 114 17.48 14.92 0.16
N VAL A 115 17.51 15.53 -1.03
CA VAL A 115 18.50 15.24 -2.06
C VAL A 115 19.86 15.81 -1.63
N GLU A 116 20.91 15.01 -1.75
CA GLU A 116 22.29 15.39 -1.45
C GLU A 116 22.71 16.60 -2.31
N THR A 117 23.11 17.69 -1.67
CA THR A 117 23.54 18.91 -2.35
C THR A 117 24.79 18.65 -3.19
N GLY A 118 24.80 19.13 -4.44
CA GLY A 118 25.94 18.95 -5.36
C GLY A 118 26.05 17.55 -5.96
N SER A 119 25.11 16.65 -5.68
CA SER A 119 25.09 15.33 -6.31
C SER A 119 24.70 15.41 -7.79
N THR A 120 25.42 14.67 -8.65
CA THR A 120 25.11 14.60 -10.09
C THR A 120 23.92 13.69 -10.34
N PRO A 121 22.82 14.18 -10.94
CA PRO A 121 21.70 13.32 -11.31
C PRO A 121 22.10 12.31 -12.40
N VAL A 122 21.62 11.07 -12.27
CA VAL A 122 21.77 10.02 -13.29
C VAL A 122 20.45 9.85 -14.01
N SER A 123 20.45 9.81 -15.35
CA SER A 123 19.23 9.59 -16.13
C SER A 123 18.73 8.15 -15.99
N LEU A 124 17.41 7.94 -16.13
CA LEU A 124 16.81 6.60 -16.08
C LEU A 124 17.31 5.70 -17.22
N HIS A 125 17.59 6.24 -18.41
CA HIS A 125 18.23 5.47 -19.48
C HIS A 125 19.59 4.92 -19.04
N ARG A 126 20.45 5.75 -18.43
CA ARG A 126 21.75 5.29 -17.90
C ARG A 126 21.57 4.29 -16.76
N MET A 127 20.55 4.45 -15.93
CA MET A 127 20.21 3.48 -14.89
C MET A 127 19.79 2.13 -15.49
N ALA A 128 18.97 2.15 -16.53
CA ALA A 128 18.51 0.96 -17.24
C ALA A 128 19.67 0.22 -17.91
N GLU A 129 20.65 0.93 -18.49
CA GLU A 129 21.88 0.33 -19.01
C GLU A 129 22.69 -0.37 -17.91
N ARG A 130 22.84 0.25 -16.74
CA ARG A 130 23.54 -0.36 -15.59
C ARG A 130 22.82 -1.61 -15.09
N ALA A 131 21.50 -1.53 -14.94
CA ALA A 131 20.67 -2.67 -14.53
C ALA A 131 20.81 -3.83 -15.51
N SER A 132 20.84 -3.53 -16.81
CA SER A 132 21.06 -4.52 -17.88
C SER A 132 22.42 -5.19 -17.76
N ALA A 133 23.49 -4.43 -17.52
CA ALA A 133 24.82 -4.98 -17.33
C ALA A 133 24.90 -5.92 -16.11
N VAL A 134 24.23 -5.58 -15.00
CA VAL A 134 24.15 -6.46 -13.82
C VAL A 134 23.33 -7.72 -14.10
N ALA A 135 22.29 -7.64 -14.93
CA ALA A 135 21.44 -8.77 -15.28
C ALA A 135 22.17 -9.88 -16.09
N GLU A 136 23.25 -9.52 -16.78
CA GLU A 136 24.10 -10.43 -17.55
C GLU A 136 25.27 -10.99 -16.73
N ALA A 137 25.49 -10.51 -15.51
CA ALA A 137 26.59 -10.96 -14.66
C ALA A 137 26.32 -12.35 -14.05
N ASP A 138 27.37 -13.14 -13.91
CA ASP A 138 27.31 -14.42 -13.19
C ASP A 138 26.94 -14.19 -11.71
N GLY A 139 26.06 -15.03 -11.19
CA GLY A 139 25.58 -14.91 -9.80
C GLY A 139 24.61 -13.74 -9.57
N ALA A 140 24.08 -13.12 -10.63
CA ALA A 140 23.10 -12.05 -10.50
C ALA A 140 21.89 -12.47 -9.63
N PRO A 141 21.35 -11.56 -8.79
CA PRO A 141 20.19 -11.84 -7.96
C PRO A 141 19.03 -12.45 -8.74
N ARG A 142 18.44 -13.53 -8.21
CA ARG A 142 17.32 -14.24 -8.82
C ARG A 142 15.99 -13.76 -8.26
N LEU A 143 14.98 -13.76 -9.11
CA LEU A 143 13.59 -13.50 -8.74
C LEU A 143 13.13 -14.47 -7.64
N ARG A 144 12.41 -13.94 -6.64
CA ARG A 144 11.73 -14.73 -5.61
C ARG A 144 10.32 -14.21 -5.40
N LYS A 145 9.37 -15.14 -5.23
CA LYS A 145 8.00 -14.82 -4.82
C LYS A 145 7.99 -14.48 -3.34
N GLY A 146 7.25 -13.44 -2.97
CA GLY A 146 7.28 -12.85 -1.63
C GLY A 146 8.06 -11.56 -1.57
N THR A 147 7.83 -10.82 -0.49
CA THR A 147 8.41 -9.49 -0.28
C THR A 147 8.90 -9.35 1.15
N HIS A 148 9.79 -8.39 1.33
CA HIS A 148 10.17 -7.88 2.63
C HIS A 148 10.18 -6.36 2.49
N VAL A 149 9.24 -5.68 3.14
CA VAL A 149 9.02 -4.25 2.95
C VAL A 149 8.86 -3.55 4.29
N GLN A 150 9.51 -2.40 4.44
CA GLN A 150 9.26 -1.46 5.52
C GLN A 150 8.40 -0.33 4.95
N SER A 151 7.27 -0.06 5.56
CA SER A 151 6.36 1.01 5.16
C SER A 151 6.14 2.01 6.29
N TRP A 152 5.80 3.23 5.90
CA TRP A 152 5.25 4.26 6.76
C TRP A 152 4.03 4.81 6.04
N SER A 153 2.92 4.93 6.75
CA SER A 153 1.72 5.60 6.24
C SER A 153 1.26 6.69 7.20
N LEU A 154 0.67 7.74 6.63
CA LEU A 154 0.07 8.81 7.40
C LEU A 154 -1.40 8.47 7.67
N GLY A 155 -1.69 8.07 8.90
CA GLY A 155 -3.05 7.92 9.41
C GLY A 155 -3.69 9.29 9.62
N MET A 156 -4.90 9.49 9.12
CA MET A 156 -5.66 10.74 9.22
C MET A 156 -7.03 10.46 9.83
N SER A 157 -7.51 11.36 10.68
CA SER A 157 -8.93 11.44 11.02
C SER A 157 -9.40 12.89 10.94
N ASP A 158 -10.71 13.09 10.92
CA ASP A 158 -11.32 14.42 10.85
C ASP A 158 -11.12 15.24 12.14
N ASP A 159 -10.87 14.57 13.27
CA ASP A 159 -10.88 15.15 14.61
C ASP A 159 -9.56 15.00 15.38
N LYS A 160 -8.61 14.20 14.88
CA LYS A 160 -7.34 13.90 15.55
C LYS A 160 -6.15 14.32 14.68
N PRO A 161 -5.02 14.73 15.31
CA PRO A 161 -3.80 15.01 14.57
C PRO A 161 -3.36 13.80 13.73
N PRO A 162 -2.74 14.03 12.56
CA PRO A 162 -2.27 12.94 11.73
C PRO A 162 -1.13 12.20 12.42
N ILE A 163 -1.10 10.88 12.27
CA ILE A 163 -0.15 9.99 12.91
C ILE A 163 0.65 9.20 11.89
N THR A 164 1.88 8.86 12.23
CA THR A 164 2.69 7.96 11.40
C THR A 164 2.54 6.54 11.89
N LEU A 165 2.17 5.62 11.00
CA LEU A 165 2.06 4.18 11.26
C LEU A 165 3.21 3.47 10.54
N PRO A 166 4.28 3.08 11.26
CA PRO A 166 5.42 2.39 10.69
C PRO A 166 5.24 0.87 10.82
N GLU A 167 5.32 0.17 9.70
CA GLU A 167 5.12 -1.28 9.62
C GLU A 167 6.27 -1.96 8.89
N GLU A 168 6.55 -3.20 9.27
CA GLU A 168 7.40 -4.11 8.52
C GLU A 168 6.59 -5.33 8.15
N ARG A 169 6.57 -5.67 6.86
CA ARG A 169 5.82 -6.79 6.30
C ARG A 169 6.74 -7.77 5.60
N ILE A 170 6.59 -9.03 5.93
CA ILE A 170 7.37 -10.14 5.39
C ILE A 170 6.43 -11.20 4.86
N VAL A 171 6.48 -11.45 3.56
CA VAL A 171 5.76 -12.53 2.89
C VAL A 171 6.74 -13.57 2.40
N ARG A 172 6.62 -14.81 2.90
CA ARG A 172 7.48 -15.93 2.49
C ARG A 172 6.64 -17.02 1.84
N TRP A 173 6.93 -17.30 0.58
CA TRP A 173 6.30 -18.39 -0.16
C TRP A 173 7.08 -19.69 -0.03
N ARG A 174 6.34 -20.79 0.07
CA ARG A 174 6.86 -22.15 0.01
C ARG A 174 6.67 -22.73 -1.39
N ALA A 175 7.33 -23.87 -1.64
CA ALA A 175 7.28 -24.55 -2.93
C ALA A 175 5.90 -25.17 -3.25
N ASP A 176 5.07 -25.37 -2.24
CA ASP A 176 3.71 -25.89 -2.36
C ASP A 176 2.67 -24.79 -2.61
N ASP A 177 3.10 -23.55 -2.92
CA ASP A 177 2.27 -22.36 -3.05
C ASP A 177 1.56 -21.89 -1.76
N SER A 178 1.84 -22.49 -0.60
CA SER A 178 1.48 -21.86 0.69
C SER A 178 2.39 -20.67 0.98
N HIS A 179 1.93 -19.72 1.79
CA HIS A 179 2.78 -18.63 2.28
C HIS A 179 2.49 -18.23 3.71
N THR A 180 3.46 -17.59 4.34
CA THR A 180 3.31 -16.91 5.63
C THR A 180 3.39 -15.41 5.40
N GLU A 181 2.52 -14.67 6.07
CA GLU A 181 2.58 -13.21 6.16
C GLU A 181 2.75 -12.82 7.62
N LEU A 182 3.80 -12.04 7.88
CA LEU A 182 4.06 -11.40 9.16
C LEU A 182 4.05 -9.89 8.95
N VAL A 183 3.26 -9.18 9.74
CA VAL A 183 3.25 -7.71 9.83
C VAL A 183 3.52 -7.32 11.26
N VAL A 184 4.50 -6.45 11.47
CA VAL A 184 4.83 -5.90 12.79
C VAL A 184 4.85 -4.38 12.76
N ALA A 185 4.45 -3.74 13.86
CA ALA A 185 4.62 -2.31 14.05
C ALA A 185 6.07 -2.05 14.49
N THR A 186 6.86 -1.37 13.65
CA THR A 186 8.28 -1.07 13.96
C THR A 186 8.80 0.11 13.15
N ASP A 187 9.68 0.93 13.74
CA ASP A 187 10.40 2.01 13.03
C ASP A 187 11.92 1.81 13.16
N PRO A 188 12.61 1.33 12.12
CA PRO A 188 14.05 1.03 12.19
C PRO A 188 14.92 2.27 12.41
N ARG A 189 14.36 3.48 12.27
CA ARG A 189 15.05 4.74 12.59
C ARG A 189 15.16 4.97 14.10
N HIS A 190 14.35 4.28 14.90
CA HIS A 190 14.24 4.44 16.34
C HIS A 190 14.12 3.08 17.05
N PRO A 191 15.11 2.18 16.90
CA PRO A 191 14.99 0.81 17.40
C PRO A 191 14.77 0.76 18.91
N GLY A 192 13.89 -0.13 19.34
CA GLY A 192 13.51 -0.36 20.74
C GLY A 192 12.61 0.72 21.34
N ARG A 193 12.11 1.67 20.55
CA ARG A 193 11.13 2.67 21.02
C ARG A 193 9.71 2.26 20.64
N PRO A 194 8.72 2.44 21.53
CA PRO A 194 7.32 2.24 21.19
C PRO A 194 6.91 3.03 19.95
N VAL A 195 6.03 2.43 19.14
CA VAL A 195 5.49 3.01 17.90
C VAL A 195 3.98 3.15 17.98
N LEU A 196 3.39 3.97 17.11
CA LEU A 196 1.93 4.08 17.00
C LEU A 196 1.39 2.96 16.11
N SER A 197 0.29 2.35 16.56
CA SER A 197 -0.52 1.40 15.81
C SER A 197 -1.99 1.86 15.81
N ASP A 198 -2.73 1.57 14.75
CA ASP A 198 -4.18 1.75 14.68
C ASP A 198 -4.95 0.42 14.75
N GLU A 199 -4.28 -0.67 15.18
CA GLU A 199 -4.90 -1.95 15.45
C GLU A 199 -6.12 -1.79 16.39
N GLY A 200 -7.23 -2.44 16.08
CA GLY A 200 -8.48 -2.25 16.83
C GLY A 200 -9.20 -0.92 16.58
N GLY A 201 -8.72 -0.08 15.66
CA GLY A 201 -9.41 1.09 15.13
C GLY A 201 -9.07 2.43 15.79
N GLU A 202 -8.39 2.42 16.93
CA GLU A 202 -8.01 3.63 17.66
C GLU A 202 -6.48 3.70 17.84
N PRO A 203 -5.84 4.84 17.49
CA PRO A 203 -4.40 5.00 17.64
C PRO A 203 -3.91 4.82 19.08
N HIS A 204 -2.95 3.92 19.29
CA HIS A 204 -2.32 3.69 20.58
C HIS A 204 -0.85 3.30 20.41
N LEU A 205 -0.08 3.40 21.50
CA LEU A 205 1.32 2.98 21.51
C LEU A 205 1.43 1.47 21.73
N VAL A 206 2.29 0.85 20.95
CA VAL A 206 2.69 -0.56 21.08
C VAL A 206 4.21 -0.66 21.17
N ASP A 207 4.71 -1.74 21.76
CA ASP A 207 6.14 -2.01 21.80
C ASP A 207 6.71 -2.19 20.39
N ASP A 208 8.00 -1.86 20.21
CA ASP A 208 8.69 -2.09 18.94
C ASP A 208 8.67 -3.57 18.57
N GLY A 209 8.23 -3.89 17.35
CA GLY A 209 8.08 -5.26 16.87
C GLY A 209 6.78 -5.94 17.30
N HIS A 210 5.80 -5.20 17.83
CA HIS A 210 4.46 -5.71 18.13
C HIS A 210 3.82 -6.33 16.88
N VAL A 211 3.30 -7.55 17.00
CA VAL A 211 2.75 -8.31 15.89
C VAL A 211 1.32 -7.85 15.59
N LEU A 212 1.12 -7.32 14.38
CA LEU A 212 -0.18 -6.89 13.86
C LEU A 212 -0.88 -8.02 13.08
N LEU A 213 -0.10 -8.86 12.40
CA LEU A 213 -0.59 -10.00 11.65
C LEU A 213 0.47 -11.11 11.66
N ASP A 214 0.08 -12.33 11.99
CA ASP A 214 0.85 -13.54 11.75
C ASP A 214 -0.11 -14.60 11.22
N GLN A 215 -0.06 -14.83 9.91
CA GLN A 215 -0.99 -15.73 9.24
C GLN A 215 -0.28 -16.64 8.25
N THR A 216 -0.76 -17.89 8.18
CA THR A 216 -0.38 -18.86 7.14
C THR A 216 -1.57 -19.08 6.21
N TYR A 217 -1.31 -18.95 4.91
CA TYR A 217 -2.29 -19.17 3.85
C TYR A 217 -2.03 -20.49 3.14
N PRO A 218 -3.07 -21.32 2.94
CA PRO A 218 -2.94 -22.57 2.21
C PRO A 218 -2.72 -22.30 0.70
N PRO A 219 -2.25 -23.29 -0.06
CA PRO A 219 -1.92 -23.17 -1.49
C PRO A 219 -3.03 -22.61 -2.40
N SER A 220 -4.30 -22.82 -2.03
CA SER A 220 -5.47 -22.40 -2.81
C SER A 220 -5.93 -20.97 -2.53
N TRP A 221 -5.37 -20.28 -1.53
CA TRP A 221 -5.81 -18.95 -1.10
C TRP A 221 -4.88 -17.86 -1.62
N SER A 222 -4.67 -17.81 -2.94
CA SER A 222 -3.92 -16.72 -3.57
C SER A 222 -4.88 -15.73 -4.21
N ASP A 223 -5.32 -14.73 -3.43
CA ASP A 223 -6.09 -13.57 -3.90
C ASP A 223 -5.17 -12.40 -4.31
N ALA A 224 -3.85 -12.54 -4.18
CA ALA A 224 -2.88 -11.49 -4.54
C ALA A 224 -2.45 -11.61 -6.02
N PRO A 225 -2.91 -10.70 -6.91
CA PRO A 225 -2.39 -10.61 -8.26
C PRO A 225 -1.01 -9.91 -8.28
N PRO A 226 -0.14 -10.25 -9.26
CA PRO A 226 -0.36 -11.27 -10.28
C PRO A 226 0.24 -12.63 -9.88
N LYS A 227 -0.51 -13.71 -10.18
CA LYS A 227 -0.15 -15.10 -9.82
C LYS A 227 1.08 -15.63 -10.57
N SER A 228 1.33 -15.11 -11.76
CA SER A 228 2.44 -15.54 -12.63
C SER A 228 3.71 -14.75 -12.35
N ALA A 229 4.86 -15.36 -12.62
CA ALA A 229 6.16 -14.70 -12.45
C ALA A 229 6.29 -13.48 -13.40
N PRO A 230 6.78 -12.32 -12.92
CA PRO A 230 6.97 -11.15 -13.75
C PRO A 230 7.89 -11.43 -14.95
N PRO A 231 7.49 -11.04 -16.17
CA PRO A 231 8.32 -11.21 -17.36
C PRO A 231 9.63 -10.39 -17.30
N ARG A 232 10.66 -10.89 -17.99
CA ARG A 232 11.98 -10.24 -18.14
C ARG A 232 12.10 -9.32 -19.35
N ASP A 233 11.11 -9.37 -20.23
CA ASP A 233 11.02 -8.49 -21.39
C ASP A 233 10.20 -7.24 -21.01
N PRO A 234 10.68 -6.02 -21.30
CA PRO A 234 9.96 -4.80 -20.93
C PRO A 234 8.55 -4.72 -21.48
N ALA A 235 8.30 -5.09 -22.74
CA ALA A 235 6.96 -4.99 -23.33
C ALA A 235 6.00 -5.98 -22.68
N ARG A 236 6.45 -7.22 -22.43
CA ARG A 236 5.67 -8.21 -21.68
C ARG A 236 5.45 -7.81 -20.22
N LEU A 237 6.45 -7.19 -19.57
CA LEU A 237 6.32 -6.70 -18.21
C LEU A 237 5.30 -5.55 -18.14
N ARG A 238 5.24 -4.67 -19.14
CA ARG A 238 4.20 -3.63 -19.23
C ARG A 238 2.81 -4.25 -19.32
N ALA A 239 2.62 -5.23 -20.20
CA ALA A 239 1.33 -5.93 -20.32
C ALA A 239 0.94 -6.63 -19.01
N TYR A 240 1.91 -7.25 -18.34
CA TYR A 240 1.72 -7.86 -17.02
C TYR A 240 1.29 -6.85 -15.95
N LEU A 241 1.89 -5.66 -15.92
CA LEU A 241 1.50 -4.59 -15.00
C LEU A 241 0.12 -3.99 -15.32
N MET A 242 -0.26 -3.94 -16.60
CA MET A 242 -1.61 -3.51 -17.02
C MET A 242 -2.68 -4.51 -16.56
N GLU A 243 -2.41 -5.81 -16.69
CA GLU A 243 -3.29 -6.88 -16.18
C GLU A 243 -3.44 -6.79 -14.65
N ALA A 244 -2.33 -6.57 -13.93
CA ALA A 244 -2.34 -6.38 -12.47
C ALA A 244 -3.24 -5.22 -12.01
N GLN A 245 -3.32 -4.16 -12.82
CA GLN A 245 -4.12 -2.96 -12.55
C GLN A 245 -5.53 -3.05 -13.14
N TYR A 246 -5.92 -4.18 -13.76
CA TYR A 246 -7.19 -4.37 -14.45
C TYR A 246 -7.50 -3.25 -15.45
N THR A 247 -6.50 -2.85 -16.24
CA THR A 247 -6.64 -1.77 -17.24
C THR A 247 -6.15 -2.19 -18.62
N ASP A 248 -6.90 -1.79 -19.64
CA ASP A 248 -6.53 -1.98 -21.04
C ASP A 248 -5.87 -0.74 -21.65
N THR A 249 -5.77 0.35 -20.88
CA THR A 249 -5.14 1.60 -21.33
C THR A 249 -3.66 1.64 -20.97
N PRO A 250 -2.80 2.25 -21.81
CA PRO A 250 -1.39 2.41 -21.47
C PRO A 250 -1.21 3.15 -20.14
N LEU A 251 -0.45 2.55 -19.22
CA LEU A 251 -0.16 3.13 -17.91
C LEU A 251 0.52 4.49 -18.06
N THR A 252 -0.08 5.51 -17.45
CA THR A 252 0.57 6.79 -17.18
C THR A 252 1.71 6.62 -16.17
N THR A 253 2.60 7.60 -16.04
CA THR A 253 3.68 7.54 -15.05
C THR A 253 3.23 7.30 -13.60
N PRO A 254 2.20 7.98 -13.06
CA PRO A 254 1.74 7.68 -11.71
C PRO A 254 1.18 6.25 -11.58
N GLU A 255 0.40 5.78 -12.56
CA GLU A 255 -0.13 4.40 -12.57
C GLU A 255 0.99 3.36 -12.69
N LEU A 256 2.06 3.65 -13.45
CA LEU A 256 3.24 2.80 -13.53
C LEU A 256 3.96 2.70 -12.17
N LEU A 257 4.08 3.80 -11.42
CA LEU A 257 4.67 3.79 -10.09
C LEU A 257 3.82 3.00 -9.09
N ASP A 258 2.49 3.08 -9.20
CA ASP A 258 1.58 2.32 -8.35
C ASP A 258 1.61 0.82 -8.70
N ALA A 259 1.53 0.47 -9.99
CA ALA A 259 1.65 -0.92 -10.45
C ALA A 259 3.00 -1.55 -10.07
N MET A 260 4.07 -0.76 -10.13
CA MET A 260 5.40 -1.17 -9.67
C MET A 260 5.42 -1.44 -8.16
N ALA A 261 4.79 -0.59 -7.34
CA ALA A 261 4.70 -0.83 -5.91
C ALA A 261 3.95 -2.15 -5.62
N THR A 262 2.80 -2.38 -6.28
CA THR A 262 2.06 -3.64 -6.20
C THR A 262 2.93 -4.84 -6.60
N LEU A 263 3.71 -4.73 -7.67
CA LEU A 263 4.66 -5.78 -8.08
C LEU A 263 5.67 -6.09 -6.97
N LEU A 264 6.29 -5.06 -6.39
CA LEU A 264 7.33 -5.19 -5.36
C LEU A 264 6.78 -5.65 -4.01
N ASP A 265 5.50 -5.39 -3.75
CA ASP A 265 4.78 -5.88 -2.58
C ASP A 265 4.46 -7.39 -2.65
N ASN A 266 4.69 -8.02 -3.81
CA ASN A 266 4.45 -9.45 -4.04
C ASN A 266 5.70 -10.21 -4.47
N TRP A 267 6.69 -9.52 -5.04
CA TRP A 267 7.88 -10.13 -5.63
C TRP A 267 9.16 -9.40 -5.22
N THR A 268 10.16 -10.18 -4.82
CA THR A 268 11.54 -9.71 -4.71
C THR A 268 12.21 -9.89 -6.07
N LEU A 269 12.33 -8.79 -6.83
CA LEU A 269 12.82 -8.84 -8.21
C LEU A 269 14.29 -9.25 -8.29
N GLY A 270 14.58 -10.14 -9.24
CA GLY A 270 15.94 -10.45 -9.68
C GLY A 270 16.53 -9.33 -10.53
N ALA A 271 17.78 -9.49 -10.95
CA ALA A 271 18.49 -8.51 -11.77
C ALA A 271 17.84 -8.34 -13.15
N ARG A 272 17.38 -9.44 -13.77
CA ARG A 272 16.72 -9.41 -15.10
C ARG A 272 15.39 -8.68 -15.06
N GLU A 273 14.56 -8.96 -14.05
CA GLU A 273 13.29 -8.29 -13.86
C GLU A 273 13.48 -6.82 -13.44
N SER A 274 14.50 -6.53 -12.61
CA SER A 274 14.89 -5.15 -12.26
C SER A 274 15.33 -4.36 -13.50
N ALA A 275 16.09 -4.97 -14.41
CA ALA A 275 16.50 -4.34 -15.67
C ALA A 275 15.31 -4.06 -16.60
N ALA A 276 14.36 -4.99 -16.69
CA ALA A 276 13.13 -4.80 -17.45
C ALA A 276 12.30 -3.62 -16.90
N LEU A 277 12.13 -3.56 -15.57
CA LEU A 277 11.45 -2.47 -14.88
C LEU A 277 12.17 -1.13 -15.08
N ALA A 278 13.50 -1.09 -14.96
CA ALA A 278 14.28 0.12 -15.18
C ALA A 278 14.12 0.66 -16.61
N ARG A 279 14.06 -0.21 -17.62
CA ARG A 279 13.77 0.18 -19.02
C ARG A 279 12.36 0.75 -19.18
N LEU A 280 11.37 0.21 -18.48
CA LEU A 280 10.00 0.77 -18.48
C LEU A 280 9.97 2.16 -17.86
N LEU A 281 10.62 2.34 -16.71
CA LEU A 281 10.72 3.63 -16.02
C LEU A 281 11.48 4.65 -16.87
N ALA A 282 12.51 4.23 -17.62
CA ALA A 282 13.24 5.12 -18.53
C ALA A 282 12.37 5.73 -19.64
N GLY A 283 11.32 5.02 -20.05
CA GLY A 283 10.32 5.55 -20.99
C GLY A 283 9.16 6.30 -20.33
N ALA A 284 9.14 6.46 -19.01
CA ALA A 284 8.06 7.14 -18.30
C ALA A 284 8.16 8.66 -18.45
N GLU A 285 7.06 9.27 -18.88
CA GLU A 285 7.02 10.72 -19.12
C GLU A 285 7.03 11.50 -17.79
N GLY A 286 7.83 12.57 -17.73
CA GLY A 286 7.86 13.49 -16.59
C GLY A 286 8.56 12.99 -15.32
N LEU A 287 9.07 11.75 -15.28
CA LEU A 287 9.85 11.22 -14.16
C LEU A 287 11.31 11.74 -14.23
N ARG A 288 11.61 12.80 -13.47
CA ARG A 288 12.85 13.57 -13.61
C ARG A 288 13.93 13.14 -12.61
N PRO A 289 15.18 12.94 -13.03
CA PRO A 289 16.28 12.67 -12.09
C PRO A 289 16.61 13.92 -11.26
N VAL A 290 16.82 13.75 -9.95
CA VAL A 290 17.09 14.89 -9.04
C VAL A 290 18.42 14.83 -8.31
N GLY A 291 19.02 13.65 -8.16
CA GLY A 291 20.31 13.51 -7.48
C GLY A 291 20.34 12.31 -6.55
N ARG A 292 21.35 12.25 -5.69
CA ARG A 292 21.50 11.18 -4.71
C ARG A 292 20.67 11.46 -3.46
N VAL A 293 20.25 10.40 -2.78
CA VAL A 293 19.49 10.45 -1.54
C VAL A 293 19.95 9.32 -0.63
N THR A 294 19.83 9.50 0.69
CA THR A 294 19.89 8.39 1.64
C THR A 294 18.47 8.05 2.04
N ASP A 295 18.05 6.82 1.79
CA ASP A 295 16.70 6.34 2.04
C ASP A 295 16.42 6.13 3.54
N ARG A 296 15.19 5.79 3.92
CA ARG A 296 14.82 5.63 5.34
C ARG A 296 15.49 4.45 6.05
N LEU A 297 16.06 3.51 5.30
CA LEU A 297 16.84 2.39 5.82
C LEU A 297 18.36 2.69 5.81
N GLY A 298 18.76 3.93 5.52
CA GLY A 298 20.16 4.34 5.48
C GLY A 298 20.90 3.94 4.19
N ARG A 299 20.19 3.46 3.17
CA ARG A 299 20.78 3.01 1.90
C ARG A 299 20.97 4.19 0.96
N ARG A 300 22.10 4.22 0.26
CA ARG A 300 22.38 5.26 -0.74
C ARG A 300 21.64 4.93 -2.05
N GLY A 301 20.87 5.89 -2.53
CA GLY A 301 20.07 5.77 -3.75
C GLY A 301 20.24 6.94 -4.72
N GLN A 302 19.84 6.71 -5.97
CA GLN A 302 19.58 7.75 -6.96
C GLN A 302 18.08 8.03 -6.99
N ALA A 303 17.69 9.30 -6.81
CA ALA A 303 16.32 9.73 -6.76
C ALA A 303 15.81 10.30 -8.09
N TYR A 304 14.53 10.05 -8.34
CA TYR A 304 13.73 10.56 -9.45
C TYR A 304 12.39 11.05 -8.93
N VAL A 305 11.91 12.19 -9.41
CA VAL A 305 10.67 12.79 -8.93
C VAL A 305 9.65 12.93 -10.05
N TYR A 306 8.39 12.67 -9.71
CA TYR A 306 7.23 12.96 -10.54
C TYR A 306 6.25 13.82 -9.75
N ASP A 307 5.75 14.87 -10.38
CA ASP A 307 4.81 15.80 -9.77
C ASP A 307 3.41 15.52 -10.33
N THR A 308 2.49 15.06 -9.47
CA THR A 308 1.10 14.78 -9.87
C THR A 308 0.20 16.02 -9.77
N GLY A 309 0.76 17.19 -9.44
CA GLY A 309 0.02 18.41 -9.10
C GLY A 309 -0.18 18.55 -7.59
N GLY A 310 -0.74 17.51 -6.95
CA GLY A 310 -1.01 17.49 -5.50
C GLY A 310 0.03 16.74 -4.66
N LEU A 311 0.68 15.73 -5.25
CA LEU A 311 1.71 14.92 -4.61
C LEU A 311 3.02 14.99 -5.40
N LEU A 312 4.13 14.97 -4.66
CA LEU A 312 5.45 14.70 -5.21
C LEU A 312 5.78 13.23 -4.92
N ARG A 313 5.91 12.42 -5.97
CA ARG A 313 6.36 11.02 -5.89
C ARG A 313 7.86 10.98 -6.08
N MET A 314 8.62 10.46 -5.12
CA MET A 314 10.07 10.26 -5.24
C MET A 314 10.39 8.76 -5.30
N LEU A 315 10.83 8.31 -6.47
CA LEU A 315 11.37 6.98 -6.68
C LEU A 315 12.87 6.97 -6.34
N ILE A 316 13.32 5.96 -5.60
CA ILE A 316 14.70 5.76 -5.20
C ILE A 316 15.19 4.44 -5.78
N MET A 317 16.27 4.48 -6.57
CA MET A 317 16.89 3.30 -7.15
C MET A 317 18.33 3.14 -6.71
N ASP A 318 18.77 1.90 -6.54
CA ASP A 318 20.16 1.56 -6.26
C ASP A 318 21.04 1.97 -7.45
N PRO A 319 22.07 2.81 -7.24
CA PRO A 319 22.86 3.36 -8.33
C PRO A 319 23.78 2.36 -9.03
N ALA A 320 24.04 1.20 -8.40
CA ALA A 320 24.91 0.15 -8.93
C ALA A 320 24.12 -0.91 -9.70
N THR A 321 22.95 -1.29 -9.19
CA THR A 321 22.16 -2.43 -9.68
C THR A 321 20.89 -2.04 -10.42
N GLY A 322 20.42 -0.79 -10.27
CA GLY A 322 19.13 -0.35 -10.79
C GLY A 322 17.92 -0.99 -10.10
N ALA A 323 18.15 -1.61 -8.93
CA ALA A 323 17.09 -2.05 -8.03
C ALA A 323 16.21 -0.88 -7.59
N VAL A 324 14.90 -1.07 -7.48
CA VAL A 324 14.07 -0.12 -6.73
C VAL A 324 14.35 -0.34 -5.24
N LEU A 325 14.71 0.73 -4.54
CA LEU A 325 14.96 0.74 -3.10
C LEU A 325 13.73 1.24 -2.34
N GLY A 326 13.10 2.31 -2.82
CA GLY A 326 11.94 2.88 -2.15
C GLY A 326 11.16 3.88 -2.98
N LEU A 327 9.97 4.22 -2.48
CA LEU A 327 9.04 5.16 -3.09
C LEU A 327 8.41 6.02 -2.00
N GLU A 328 8.58 7.34 -2.10
CA GLU A 328 7.98 8.32 -1.17
C GLU A 328 6.87 9.10 -1.87
N SER A 329 5.78 9.35 -1.15
CA SER A 329 4.72 10.29 -1.56
C SER A 329 4.66 11.46 -0.59
N THR A 330 4.92 12.66 -1.08
CA THR A 330 4.92 13.89 -0.27
C THR A 330 3.82 14.84 -0.72
N LEU A 331 3.10 15.41 0.24
CA LEU A 331 2.05 16.38 -0.03
C LEU A 331 2.64 17.75 -0.41
N LYS A 332 2.20 18.33 -1.55
CA LYS A 332 2.71 19.63 -2.04
C LYS A 332 1.96 20.85 -1.49
N HIS A 333 0.73 20.64 -1.05
CA HIS A 333 -0.16 21.67 -0.51
C HIS A 333 -0.67 21.22 0.86
N PRO A 334 -0.84 22.11 1.84
CA PRO A 334 -1.38 21.68 3.12
C PRO A 334 -2.83 21.19 2.94
N ASP A 335 -3.26 20.30 3.82
CA ASP A 335 -4.66 19.91 3.97
C ASP A 335 -5.13 20.27 5.39
N PRO A 336 -5.74 21.47 5.56
CA PRO A 336 -6.19 21.93 6.87
C PRO A 336 -7.30 21.07 7.48
N GLN A 337 -8.07 20.33 6.66
CA GLN A 337 -9.14 19.48 7.17
C GLN A 337 -8.58 18.38 8.07
N TYR A 338 -7.44 17.81 7.70
CA TYR A 338 -6.78 16.72 8.41
C TYR A 338 -5.55 17.19 9.22
N GLY A 339 -5.36 18.51 9.36
CA GLY A 339 -4.19 19.08 10.06
C GLY A 339 -2.85 18.74 9.41
N VAL A 340 -2.82 18.45 8.10
CA VAL A 340 -1.62 18.01 7.39
C VAL A 340 -0.89 19.20 6.80
N GLU A 341 0.38 19.36 7.14
CA GLU A 341 1.20 20.44 6.64
C GLU A 341 1.73 20.19 5.22
N LYS A 342 2.10 21.28 4.53
CA LYS A 342 2.84 21.18 3.28
C LYS A 342 4.16 20.45 3.51
N GLY A 343 4.47 19.49 2.65
CA GLY A 343 5.66 18.67 2.76
C GLY A 343 5.50 17.51 3.74
N ALA A 344 4.30 17.21 4.23
CA ALA A 344 4.08 15.97 4.97
C ALA A 344 4.28 14.75 4.06
N VAL A 345 5.03 13.75 4.55
CA VAL A 345 5.12 12.45 3.88
C VAL A 345 3.86 11.65 4.16
N MET A 346 3.13 11.34 3.10
CA MET A 346 1.87 10.61 3.13
C MET A 346 2.11 9.11 3.22
N SER A 347 3.09 8.63 2.48
CA SER A 347 3.49 7.23 2.47
C SER A 347 4.93 7.08 2.04
N TYR A 348 5.55 6.03 2.54
CA TYR A 348 6.84 5.57 2.06
C TYR A 348 6.89 4.05 2.10
N SER A 349 7.45 3.43 1.07
CA SER A 349 7.80 2.00 1.07
C SER A 349 9.29 1.85 0.80
N ALA A 350 9.97 0.98 1.53
CA ALA A 350 11.31 0.50 1.26
C ALA A 350 11.33 -1.02 1.13
N TRP A 351 11.63 -1.51 -0.06
CA TRP A 351 11.73 -2.93 -0.34
C TRP A 351 13.14 -3.45 -0.05
N MET A 352 13.22 -4.52 0.71
CA MET A 352 14.44 -5.23 1.10
C MET A 352 14.61 -6.47 0.21
N ARG A 353 15.84 -7.00 0.18
CA ARG A 353 16.27 -8.05 -0.75
C ARG A 353 17.03 -9.15 -0.08
#